data_AF-A0A7W0LJG7-F1
#
_entry.id   AF-A0A7W0LJG7-F1
#
_cell.length_a   1.000
_cell.length_b   1.000
_cell.length_c   1.000
_cell.angle_alpha   90.00
_cell.angle_beta   90.00
_cell.angle_gamma   90.00
#
_symmetry.space_group_name_H-M   'P 1'
#
loop_
_entity.id
_entity.type
_entity.pdbx_description
1 polymer ?
#
loop_
_entity_poly.entity_id
_entity_poly.type
_entity_poly.pdbx_seq_one_letter_code
_entity_poly.pdbx_strand_id
1 'polypeptide(L)' 'MPPRRVAPRRRFLLAAFGDPGHAFPAIALGRALVARGHTVCLQTWRRWQVQVEREGMAFAAAPEY' A
#
# COMPACT_ATOMS: atom_id res chain seq x y z
N MET A 1 26.33 -16.83 4.74
CA MET A 1 24.99 -16.30 4.38
C MET A 1 25.04 -15.88 2.92
N PRO A 2 24.27 -16.46 2.00
CA PRO A 2 24.33 -16.06 0.59
C PRO A 2 23.85 -14.60 0.44
N PRO A 3 24.40 -13.84 -0.53
CA PRO A 3 23.95 -12.48 -0.77
C PRO A 3 22.48 -12.50 -1.17
N ARG A 4 21.66 -11.73 -0.45
CA ARG A 4 20.23 -11.61 -0.73
C ARG A 4 20.06 -11.01 -2.12
N ARG A 5 19.55 -11.81 -3.06
CA ARG A 5 19.25 -11.36 -4.42
C ARG A 5 18.36 -10.12 -4.34
N VAL A 6 18.84 -8.98 -4.83
CA VAL A 6 18.05 -7.75 -4.87
C VAL A 6 16.97 -7.96 -5.93
N ALA A 7 15.73 -8.20 -5.50
CA ALA A 7 14.60 -8.27 -6.40
C ALA A 7 14.44 -6.91 -7.11
N PRO A 8 14.11 -6.88 -8.40
CA PRO A 8 13.89 -5.62 -9.10
C PRO A 8 12.77 -4.83 -8.44
N ARG A 9 12.86 -3.49 -8.44
CA ARG A 9 11.77 -2.62 -8.01
C ARG A 9 10.54 -2.88 -8.88
N ARG A 10 9.37 -2.92 -8.27
CA ARG A 10 8.09 -3.28 -8.92
C ARG A 10 7.03 -2.26 -8.56
N ARG A 11 5.95 -2.25 -9.33
CA ARG A 11 4.77 -1.42 -9.11
C ARG A 11 3.63 -2.31 -8.65
N PHE A 12 2.96 -1.93 -7.56
CA PHE A 12 1.84 -2.65 -6.98
C PHE A 12 0.61 -1.76 -6.89
N LEU A 13 -0.56 -2.35 -7.15
CA LEU A 13 -1.87 -1.82 -6.79
C LEU A 13 -2.44 -2.71 -5.69
N LEU A 14 -2.76 -2.13 -4.54
CA LEU A 14 -3.49 -2.78 -3.46
C LEU A 14 -4.90 -2.23 -3.46
N ALA A 15 -5.92 -3.09 -3.40
CA ALA A 15 -7.31 -2.69 -3.29
C ALA A 15 -7.91 -3.27 -2.01
N ALA A 16 -8.56 -2.42 -1.21
CA ALA A 16 -9.18 -2.83 0.04
C ALA A 16 -10.42 -1.97 0.34
N PHE A 17 -11.46 -2.60 0.88
CA PHE A 17 -12.58 -1.88 1.47
C PHE A 17 -12.10 -0.94 2.58
N GLY A 18 -12.85 0.13 2.82
CA GLY A 18 -12.44 1.14 3.79
C GLY A 18 -12.67 0.73 5.24
N ASP A 19 -13.37 -0.37 5.55
CA ASP A 19 -13.50 -0.82 6.94
C ASP A 19 -12.13 -1.04 7.59
N PRO A 20 -11.94 -0.71 8.89
CA PRO A 20 -10.64 -0.81 9.54
C PRO A 20 -9.99 -2.19 9.42
N GLY A 21 -10.80 -3.27 9.44
CA GLY A 21 -10.33 -4.65 9.29
C GLY A 21 -9.73 -4.96 7.91
N HIS A 22 -10.03 -4.16 6.89
CA HIS A 22 -9.47 -4.27 5.55
C HIS A 22 -8.36 -3.23 5.30
N ALA A 23 -8.59 -2.00 5.75
CA ALA A 23 -7.68 -0.88 5.50
C ALA A 23 -6.35 -1.03 6.25
N PHE A 24 -6.34 -1.40 7.54
CA PHE A 24 -5.10 -1.49 8.30
C PHE A 24 -4.13 -2.57 7.77
N PRO A 25 -4.59 -3.80 7.44
CA PRO A 25 -3.71 -4.78 6.82
C PRO A 25 -3.18 -4.33 5.45
N ALA A 26 -4.01 -3.68 4.64
CA ALA A 26 -3.61 -3.18 3.33
C ALA A 26 -2.54 -2.07 3.45
N ILE A 27 -2.71 -1.14 4.38
CA ILE A 27 -1.71 -0.09 4.69
C ILE A 27 -0.41 -0.72 5.20
N ALA A 28 -0.48 -1.68 6.12
CA ALA A 28 0.69 -2.36 6.66
C ALA A 28 1.48 -3.13 5.58
N LEU A 29 0.77 -3.81 4.67
CA LEU A 29 1.37 -4.48 3.52
C LEU A 29 2.04 -3.47 2.58
N GLY A 30 1.33 -2.39 2.25
CA GLY A 30 1.84 -1.34 1.38
C GLY A 30 3.11 -0.68 1.92
N ARG A 31 3.11 -0.30 3.21
CA ARG A 31 4.32 0.19 3.91
C ARG A 31 5.48 -0.80 3.80
N ALA A 32 5.22 -2.10 3.98
CA ALA A 32 6.25 -3.13 3.91
C ALA A 32 6.83 -3.29 2.48
N LEU A 33 6.03 -3.05 1.45
CA LEU A 33 6.46 -3.06 0.05
C LEU A 33 7.26 -1.79 -0.29
N VAL A 34 6.81 -0.62 0.17
CA VAL A 34 7.54 0.66 0.05
C VAL A 34 8.92 0.55 0.70
N ALA A 35 9.02 0.00 1.92
CA ALA A 35 10.29 -0.23 2.61
C ALA A 35 11.26 -1.17 1.87
N ARG A 36 10.75 -2.01 0.95
CA ARG A 36 11.56 -2.86 0.06
C ARG A 36 11.95 -2.16 -1.25
N GLY A 37 11.57 -0.90 -1.44
CA GLY A 37 11.88 -0.08 -2.61
C GLY A 37 10.88 -0.22 -3.75
N HIS A 38 9.68 -0.75 -3.50
CA HIS A 38 8.63 -0.84 -4.50
C HIS A 38 7.77 0.43 -4.54
N THR A 39 7.19 0.72 -5.70
CA THR A 39 6.15 1.75 -5.83
C THR A 39 4.79 1.12 -5.57
N VAL A 40 3.98 1.73 -4.72
CA VAL A 40 2.67 1.19 -4.31
C VAL A 40 1.61 2.25 -4.45
N CYS A 41 0.47 1.88 -5.02
CA CYS A 41 -0.78 2.63 -4.96
C CYS A 41 -1.79 1.81 -4.14
N LEU A 42 -2.49 2.46 -3.21
CA LEU A 42 -3.58 1.87 -2.45
C LEU A 42 -4.91 2.51 -2.85
N GLN A 43 -5.80 1.68 -3.37
CA GLN A 43 -7.17 2.03 -3.69
C GLN A 43 -8.10 1.68 -2.53
N THR A 44 -8.69 2.69 -1.88
CA THR A 44 -9.62 2.53 -0.74
C THR A 44 -10.46 3.80 -0.54
N TRP A 45 -11.28 3.87 0.51
CA TRP A 45 -12.14 5.03 0.79
C TRP A 45 -11.34 6.28 1.17
N ARG A 46 -11.89 7.47 0.90
CA ARG A 46 -11.19 8.76 1.03
C ARG A 46 -10.67 9.04 2.44
N ARG A 47 -11.34 8.52 3.48
CA ARG A 47 -10.92 8.72 4.89
C ARG A 47 -9.51 8.23 5.22
N TRP A 48 -8.93 7.37 4.39
CA TRP A 48 -7.59 6.81 4.59
C TRP A 48 -6.49 7.51 3.81
N GLN A 49 -6.81 8.47 2.94
CA GLN A 49 -5.85 9.10 2.04
C GLN A 49 -4.60 9.61 2.77
N VAL A 50 -4.80 10.34 3.88
CA VAL A 50 -3.70 10.89 4.68
C VAL A 50 -2.78 9.79 5.22
N GLN A 51 -3.35 8.67 5.67
CA GLN A 51 -2.62 7.52 6.21
C GLN A 51 -1.87 6.79 5.09
N VAL A 52 -2.46 6.65 3.91
CA VAL A 52 -1.82 6.06 2.73
C VAL A 52 -0.59 6.88 2.30
N GLU A 53 -0.77 8.18 2.15
CA GLU A 53 0.29 9.09 1.69
C GLU A 53 1.43 9.22 2.71
N ARG A 54 1.10 9.25 4.03
CA ARG A 54 2.11 9.24 5.11
C ARG A 54 3.02 8.03 5.08
N GLU A 55 2.55 6.89 4.58
CA GLU A 55 3.33 5.65 4.47
C GLU A 55 4.11 5.55 3.13
N GLY A 56 4.14 6.64 2.35
CA GLY A 56 4.91 6.73 1.10
C GLY A 56 4.26 6.05 -0.10
N MET A 57 2.94 5.80 -0.03
CA MET A 57 2.16 5.23 -1.12
C MET A 57 1.39 6.31 -1.89
N ALA A 58 1.08 6.03 -3.16
CA ALA A 58 0.06 6.78 -3.89
C ALA A 58 -1.35 6.35 -3.44
N PHE A 59 -2.33 7.25 -3.56
CA PHE A 59 -3.72 6.99 -3.21
C PHE A 59 -4.63 7.02 -4.44
N ALA A 60 -5.62 6.12 -4.46
CA ALA A 60 -6.75 6.16 -5.39
C ALA A 60 -8.06 5.96 -4.62
N ALA A 61 -9.09 6.77 -4.90
CA ALA A 61 -10.38 6.59 -4.27
C ALA A 61 -11.09 5.34 -4.83
N ALA A 62 -11.50 4.43 -3.94
CA ALA A 62 -12.45 3.36 -4.25
C ALA A 62 -13.89 3.90 -4.18
N PRO A 63 -14.84 3.32 -4.94
CA PRO A 63 -16.26 3.57 -4.69
C PRO A 63 -16.66 3.16 -3.28
N GLU A 64 -17.56 3.92 -2.67
CA GLU A 64 -18.19 3.60 -1.39
C GLU A 64 -19.54 2.94 -1.72
N TYR A 65 -19.71 1.68 -1.34
CA TYR A 65 -20.92 0.87 -1.56
C TYR A 65 -21.55 0.51 -0.22
#